data_AF-A0A2V9YRL2-F1
#
_entry.id   AF-A0A2V9YRL2-F1
#
_cell.length_a   1.000
_cell.length_b   1.000
_cell.length_c   1.000
_cell.angle_alpha   90.00
_cell.angle_beta   90.00
_cell.angle_gamma   90.00
#
_symmetry.space_group_name_H-M   'P 1'
#
loop_
_entity.id
_entity.type
_entity.pdbx_description
1 polymer ?
#
loop_
_entity_poly.entity_id
_entity_poly.type
_entity_poly.pdbx_seq_one_letter_code
_entity_poly.pdbx_strand_id
1 'polypeptide(L)'
;MGKKSEGRRQKSDRSLCFAGALKIMDRQGLLTGAEPSNSGADKAPVVPISGGLYPRVNAADAKHDIDVMLWSMKLCSIRRYFHQRFWENETQDAEYAEIVEPMPRLESVAEHSWHVADTVLLLVGHFPELYPDRCAQLAILHDKMEITIGDQNPVGRDGTGRATHAFNAQERVSKASAERVAIDRYLSRLRPAARRTQADALFELLDGATPEAQFVKAIDKLQALAFVLVKKHGELADRHLEFTLRYSEKVVLYFPPLTVHYSELRSRLLLQVARRRNCRVSGLEGPVPSLPTGFWSPMVISMGKTAVAKYLVDDHGFARCATGSACRWICRTLFDSESKTLLNQVTDALKAIDEDVWLRAALSVDVGGKPIVFDSMRFGSDYRFLKNRGFTTWKIVAPLDVRLARLKARGQEFDVAVDEYHPGETQLENYAFDAVIENGGLQLPPLHKSVENELARLQ
;
A
#
# COMPACT_ATOMS: atom_id res chain seq x y z
N MET A 1 29.40 -25.18 53.15
CA MET A 1 28.55 -25.39 51.95
C MET A 1 27.59 -24.22 51.85
N GLY A 2 27.21 -23.66 50.70
CA GLY A 2 27.61 -23.93 49.30
C GLY A 2 27.32 -22.69 48.41
N LYS A 3 27.76 -22.71 47.14
CA LYS A 3 27.64 -21.56 46.21
C LYS A 3 26.25 -21.45 45.57
N LYS A 4 25.76 -20.21 45.39
CA LYS A 4 25.08 -19.62 44.21
C LYS A 4 24.80 -18.14 44.57
N SER A 5 25.13 -17.09 43.81
CA SER A 5 25.19 -16.81 42.37
C SER A 5 23.82 -16.55 41.73
N GLU A 6 23.32 -15.31 41.86
CA GLU A 6 22.24 -14.77 41.03
C GLU A 6 22.80 -13.67 40.12
N GLY A 7 22.36 -13.68 38.86
CA GLY A 7 22.90 -12.83 37.79
C GLY A 7 22.02 -11.62 37.47
N ARG A 8 22.63 -10.58 36.88
CA ARG A 8 21.91 -9.48 36.23
C ARG A 8 20.96 -10.04 35.18
N ARG A 9 19.66 -9.71 35.24
CA ARG A 9 18.77 -9.84 34.07
C ARG A 9 19.15 -8.77 33.06
N GLN A 10 19.53 -9.19 31.86
CA GLN A 10 19.69 -8.28 30.70
C GLN A 10 18.34 -7.70 30.28
N LYS A 11 18.36 -6.52 29.68
CA LYS A 11 17.23 -6.02 28.88
C LYS A 11 17.11 -6.89 27.62
N SER A 12 15.88 -7.18 27.21
CA SER A 12 15.60 -7.81 25.91
C SER A 12 15.48 -6.74 24.84
N ASP A 13 16.46 -6.65 23.94
CA ASP A 13 16.35 -5.82 22.75
C ASP A 13 15.28 -6.37 21.79
N ARG A 14 14.67 -5.48 21.01
CA ARG A 14 13.77 -5.82 19.89
C ARG A 14 14.56 -5.69 18.59
N SER A 15 14.44 -6.64 17.67
CA SER A 15 15.14 -6.65 16.39
C SER A 15 14.18 -6.53 15.21
N LEU A 16 14.43 -5.57 14.31
CA LEU A 16 13.63 -5.23 13.13
C LEU A 16 14.39 -5.56 11.81
N CYS A 17 13.70 -5.87 10.71
CA CYS A 17 14.20 -6.79 9.67
C CYS A 17 13.73 -6.51 8.22
N PHE A 18 14.68 -6.35 7.26
CA PHE A 18 14.41 -5.91 5.86
C PHE A 18 15.18 -6.70 4.76
N ALA A 19 14.80 -6.61 3.47
CA ALA A 19 14.97 -7.72 2.51
C ALA A 19 15.70 -7.45 1.16
N GLY A 20 15.78 -8.48 0.28
CA GLY A 20 16.47 -8.59 -1.03
C GLY A 20 15.73 -9.56 -2.01
N ALA A 21 16.16 -9.84 -3.27
CA ALA A 21 15.38 -10.70 -4.20
C ALA A 21 16.08 -11.22 -5.52
N LEU A 22 15.83 -12.46 -6.08
CA LEU A 22 16.21 -12.87 -7.49
C LEU A 22 15.47 -13.97 -8.37
N LYS A 23 15.63 -14.08 -9.72
CA LYS A 23 14.98 -15.05 -10.69
C LYS A 23 15.90 -16.00 -11.46
N ILE A 24 15.40 -17.24 -11.67
CA ILE A 24 15.47 -18.04 -12.93
C ILE A 24 14.07 -18.68 -13.19
N MET A 25 13.78 -19.22 -14.38
CA MET A 25 12.56 -20.03 -14.68
C MET A 25 12.81 -21.07 -15.79
N ASP A 26 12.31 -22.30 -15.61
CA ASP A 26 11.52 -23.04 -16.63
C ASP A 26 10.62 -24.12 -15.95
N ARG A 27 9.92 -24.95 -16.73
CA ARG A 27 8.84 -25.87 -16.34
C ARG A 27 9.26 -27.35 -16.23
N GLN A 28 8.67 -28.08 -15.26
CA GLN A 28 7.73 -29.23 -15.44
C GLN A 28 7.47 -29.96 -14.09
N GLY A 29 6.42 -30.80 -13.98
CA GLY A 29 6.38 -31.88 -12.96
C GLY A 29 5.31 -31.85 -11.83
N LEU A 30 4.07 -32.18 -12.19
CA LEU A 30 2.96 -32.78 -11.41
C LEU A 30 3.11 -33.21 -9.90
N LEU A 31 2.08 -32.82 -9.12
CA LEU A 31 1.22 -33.63 -8.19
C LEU A 31 1.53 -33.94 -6.68
N THR A 32 0.45 -33.74 -5.87
CA THR A 32 -0.09 -34.51 -4.70
C THR A 32 0.50 -34.47 -3.27
N GLY A 33 -0.41 -34.48 -2.28
CA GLY A 33 -0.21 -34.82 -0.83
C GLY A 33 0.13 -33.61 0.06
N ALA A 34 -0.68 -33.07 0.99
CA ALA A 34 -1.71 -33.55 1.94
C ALA A 34 -1.17 -34.06 3.30
N GLU A 35 -1.07 -33.13 4.28
CA GLU A 35 -1.48 -33.17 5.71
C GLU A 35 -1.23 -34.39 6.65
N PRO A 36 -1.32 -34.24 8.00
CA PRO A 36 -1.18 -33.06 8.89
C PRO A 36 -0.38 -33.32 10.21
N SER A 37 -0.48 -32.38 11.17
CA SER A 37 -0.42 -32.59 12.65
C SER A 37 0.95 -32.77 13.35
N ASN A 38 1.17 -32.35 14.62
CA ASN A 38 0.59 -31.27 15.47
C ASN A 38 1.52 -31.03 16.72
N SER A 39 1.21 -29.99 17.52
CA SER A 39 1.74 -29.62 18.85
C SER A 39 3.15 -28.99 18.92
N GLY A 40 3.39 -27.96 19.75
CA GLY A 40 2.41 -27.12 20.47
C GLY A 40 3.04 -26.15 21.49
N ALA A 41 2.51 -24.91 21.53
CA ALA A 41 2.62 -23.86 22.57
C ALA A 41 4.04 -23.42 23.06
N ASP A 42 4.29 -22.17 23.48
CA ASP A 42 3.38 -21.05 23.78
C ASP A 42 4.08 -19.68 23.62
N LYS A 43 3.36 -18.68 23.08
CA LYS A 43 3.58 -17.22 23.24
C LYS A 43 2.48 -16.44 22.50
N ALA A 44 2.02 -15.35 23.10
CA ALA A 44 0.83 -14.61 22.67
C ALA A 44 0.93 -14.03 21.24
N PRO A 45 -0.19 -13.94 20.49
CA PRO A 45 -0.15 -13.83 19.04
C PRO A 45 0.02 -12.40 18.52
N VAL A 46 0.98 -12.21 17.60
CA VAL A 46 0.62 -11.62 16.31
C VAL A 46 -0.33 -12.62 15.65
N VAL A 47 -1.52 -12.21 15.19
CA VAL A 47 -2.35 -13.08 14.34
C VAL A 47 -1.53 -13.35 13.08
N PRO A 48 -1.08 -14.60 12.83
CA PRO A 48 -0.60 -14.93 11.50
C PRO A 48 -1.83 -14.88 10.61
N ILE A 49 -1.74 -14.20 9.47
CA ILE A 49 -2.60 -14.57 8.33
C ILE A 49 -2.06 -15.94 7.90
N SER A 50 -2.57 -16.97 8.56
CA SER A 50 -2.08 -18.34 8.50
C SER A 50 -2.20 -18.86 7.08
N GLY A 51 -1.20 -19.64 6.66
CA GLY A 51 -0.98 -20.03 5.27
C GLY A 51 -2.23 -20.54 4.57
N GLY A 52 -2.90 -19.65 3.87
CA GLY A 52 -4.17 -19.85 3.19
C GLY A 52 -4.43 -18.64 2.31
N LEU A 53 -5.02 -18.87 1.15
CA LEU A 53 -5.56 -17.76 0.36
C LEU A 53 -6.64 -17.10 1.22
N TYR A 54 -6.66 -15.76 1.30
CA TYR A 54 -7.89 -15.04 1.67
C TYR A 54 -9.05 -15.70 0.92
N PRO A 55 -10.20 -15.99 1.58
CA PRO A 55 -11.34 -16.59 0.90
C PRO A 55 -11.66 -15.70 -0.30
N ARG A 56 -11.37 -16.21 -1.52
CA ARG A 56 -11.37 -15.38 -2.72
C ARG A 56 -12.80 -14.98 -3.00
N VAL A 57 -13.20 -13.78 -2.55
CA VAL A 57 -14.49 -13.17 -2.92
C VAL A 57 -14.56 -13.22 -4.42
N ASN A 58 -15.45 -14.06 -4.93
CA ASN A 58 -15.31 -14.52 -6.30
C ASN A 58 -15.83 -13.43 -7.26
N ALA A 59 -15.51 -13.52 -8.54
CA ALA A 59 -15.87 -12.48 -9.50
C ALA A 59 -17.39 -12.30 -9.68
N ALA A 60 -18.22 -13.28 -9.27
CA ALA A 60 -19.67 -13.13 -9.21
C ALA A 60 -20.13 -12.48 -7.90
N ASP A 61 -19.56 -12.86 -6.75
CA ASP A 61 -19.84 -12.23 -5.44
C ASP A 61 -19.48 -10.75 -5.49
N ALA A 62 -18.22 -10.42 -5.79
CA ALA A 62 -17.75 -9.03 -5.85
C ALA A 62 -18.50 -8.18 -6.89
N LYS A 63 -19.03 -8.81 -7.94
CA LYS A 63 -19.95 -8.15 -8.89
C LYS A 63 -21.31 -7.87 -8.26
N HIS A 64 -21.89 -8.85 -7.57
CA HIS A 64 -23.16 -8.69 -6.87
C HIS A 64 -23.06 -7.63 -5.76
N ASP A 65 -21.96 -7.63 -5.00
CA ASP A 65 -21.73 -6.64 -3.95
C ASP A 65 -21.64 -5.22 -4.54
N ILE A 66 -20.94 -5.05 -5.67
CA ILE A 66 -20.89 -3.76 -6.38
C ILE A 66 -22.26 -3.39 -6.99
N ASP A 67 -23.06 -4.35 -7.44
CA ASP A 67 -24.46 -4.11 -7.86
C ASP A 67 -25.34 -3.65 -6.69
N VAL A 68 -25.21 -4.26 -5.51
CA VAL A 68 -25.94 -3.90 -4.27
C VAL A 68 -25.47 -2.55 -3.72
N MET A 69 -24.17 -2.31 -3.64
CA MET A 69 -23.54 -1.05 -3.21
C MET A 69 -24.04 0.13 -4.07
N LEU A 70 -23.96 0.01 -5.41
CA LEU A 70 -24.44 1.04 -6.35
C LEU A 70 -25.98 1.19 -6.34
N TRP A 71 -26.72 0.18 -5.90
CA TRP A 71 -28.16 0.26 -5.69
C TRP A 71 -28.50 0.96 -4.36
N SER A 72 -27.77 0.66 -3.28
CA SER A 72 -27.96 1.25 -1.95
C SER A 72 -27.74 2.76 -1.94
N MET A 73 -26.80 3.26 -2.76
CA MET A 73 -26.57 4.71 -2.98
C MET A 73 -27.83 5.49 -3.39
N LYS A 74 -28.89 4.84 -3.87
CA LYS A 74 -30.18 5.49 -4.16
C LYS A 74 -30.91 5.98 -2.91
N LEU A 75 -30.53 5.57 -1.70
CA LEU A 75 -31.19 6.05 -0.48
C LEU A 75 -31.09 7.58 -0.31
N CYS A 76 -30.03 8.22 -0.82
CA CYS A 76 -29.89 9.68 -0.79
C CYS A 76 -30.98 10.44 -1.58
N SER A 77 -31.70 9.81 -2.53
CA SER A 77 -32.85 10.44 -3.19
C SER A 77 -34.17 10.32 -2.42
N ILE A 78 -34.22 9.52 -1.34
CA ILE A 78 -35.43 9.28 -0.57
C ILE A 78 -35.59 10.34 0.53
N ARG A 79 -36.27 11.44 0.18
CA ARG A 79 -36.53 12.57 1.08
C ARG A 79 -37.62 12.25 2.11
N ARG A 80 -37.40 12.65 3.35
CA ARG A 80 -38.46 12.78 4.37
C ARG A 80 -39.24 14.08 4.14
N TYR A 81 -40.50 14.12 4.56
CA TYR A 81 -41.43 15.27 4.49
C TYR A 81 -41.84 15.77 3.08
N PHE A 82 -41.16 15.31 2.03
CA PHE A 82 -41.48 15.62 0.64
C PHE A 82 -42.91 15.14 0.26
N HIS A 83 -43.64 16.00 -0.45
CA HIS A 83 -45.08 15.86 -0.77
C HIS A 83 -46.02 15.69 0.46
N GLN A 84 -45.60 16.07 1.67
CA GLN A 84 -46.47 16.00 2.85
C GLN A 84 -47.24 17.31 3.07
N ARG A 85 -48.39 17.20 3.75
CA ARG A 85 -49.20 18.37 4.14
C ARG A 85 -48.44 19.24 5.13
N PHE A 86 -48.49 20.55 4.92
CA PHE A 86 -47.69 21.58 5.63
C PHE A 86 -46.20 21.58 5.27
N TRP A 87 -45.83 20.97 4.14
CA TRP A 87 -44.47 20.98 3.55
C TRP A 87 -44.53 21.25 2.03
N GLU A 88 -45.62 21.85 1.54
CA GLU A 88 -45.83 22.12 0.11
C GLU A 88 -44.79 23.07 -0.48
N ASN A 89 -44.39 24.11 0.25
CA ASN A 89 -43.37 25.08 -0.20
C ASN A 89 -41.98 24.43 -0.27
N GLU A 90 -41.59 23.72 0.78
CA GLU A 90 -40.31 23.01 0.88
C GLU A 90 -40.21 21.87 -0.15
N THR A 91 -41.34 21.27 -0.52
CA THR A 91 -41.44 20.32 -1.63
C THR A 91 -41.17 21.03 -2.97
N GLN A 92 -41.86 22.14 -3.24
CA GLN A 92 -41.68 22.93 -4.47
C GLN A 92 -40.23 23.47 -4.62
N ASP A 93 -39.63 23.98 -3.55
CA ASP A 93 -38.22 24.42 -3.55
C ASP A 93 -37.26 23.25 -3.81
N ALA A 94 -37.53 22.08 -3.21
CA ALA A 94 -36.69 20.90 -3.41
C ALA A 94 -36.84 20.29 -4.82
N GLU A 95 -38.01 20.39 -5.46
CA GLU A 95 -38.24 20.08 -6.88
C GLU A 95 -37.48 21.04 -7.81
N TYR A 96 -37.58 22.36 -7.59
CA TYR A 96 -36.80 23.33 -8.37
C TYR A 96 -35.30 23.09 -8.25
N ALA A 97 -34.81 22.71 -7.06
CA ALA A 97 -33.42 22.34 -6.85
C ALA A 97 -33.01 21.04 -7.58
N GLU A 98 -33.93 20.13 -7.95
CA GLU A 98 -33.62 18.97 -8.82
C GLU A 98 -33.51 19.33 -10.30
N ILE A 99 -34.21 20.36 -10.76
CA ILE A 99 -34.07 20.88 -12.13
C ILE A 99 -32.68 21.51 -12.31
N VAL A 100 -32.15 22.15 -11.26
CA VAL A 100 -30.79 22.75 -11.26
C VAL A 100 -29.70 21.72 -10.97
N GLU A 101 -29.89 20.84 -9.98
CA GLU A 101 -28.99 19.71 -9.74
C GLU A 101 -29.76 18.37 -9.63
N PRO A 102 -29.84 17.61 -10.73
CA PRO A 102 -30.41 16.27 -10.76
C PRO A 102 -29.67 15.28 -9.83
N MET A 103 -30.42 14.30 -9.31
CA MET A 103 -29.88 13.28 -8.41
C MET A 103 -28.92 12.29 -9.12
N PRO A 104 -27.87 11.79 -8.43
CA PRO A 104 -27.45 12.20 -7.09
C PRO A 104 -26.86 13.62 -7.10
N ARG A 105 -27.15 14.43 -6.08
CA ARG A 105 -26.52 15.74 -5.87
C ARG A 105 -25.04 15.58 -5.50
N LEU A 106 -24.29 16.68 -5.35
CA LEU A 106 -23.00 16.63 -4.67
C LEU A 106 -23.21 16.10 -3.25
N GLU A 107 -22.48 15.03 -2.92
CA GLU A 107 -22.62 14.29 -1.67
C GLU A 107 -22.13 15.10 -0.47
N SER A 108 -22.92 15.13 0.61
CA SER A 108 -22.44 15.67 1.89
C SER A 108 -21.60 14.62 2.64
N VAL A 109 -20.67 15.09 3.47
CA VAL A 109 -19.81 14.23 4.33
C VAL A 109 -20.64 13.26 5.20
N ALA A 110 -21.88 13.63 5.55
CA ALA A 110 -22.80 12.77 6.31
C ALA A 110 -23.42 11.65 5.46
N GLU A 111 -23.72 11.90 4.18
CA GLU A 111 -24.17 10.89 3.22
C GLU A 111 -23.02 9.95 2.85
N HIS A 112 -21.83 10.49 2.58
CA HIS A 112 -20.60 9.71 2.37
C HIS A 112 -20.33 8.78 3.57
N SER A 113 -20.35 9.32 4.79
CA SER A 113 -20.19 8.54 6.02
C SER A 113 -21.25 7.44 6.19
N TRP A 114 -22.48 7.66 5.70
CA TRP A 114 -23.50 6.63 5.68
C TRP A 114 -23.20 5.54 4.63
N HIS A 115 -22.87 5.93 3.39
CA HIS A 115 -22.51 4.97 2.33
C HIS A 115 -21.27 4.13 2.67
N VAL A 116 -20.26 4.71 3.32
CA VAL A 116 -19.08 3.99 3.82
C VAL A 116 -19.47 2.99 4.92
N ALA A 117 -20.33 3.37 5.87
CA ALA A 117 -20.81 2.47 6.92
C ALA A 117 -21.70 1.33 6.38
N ASP A 118 -22.60 1.63 5.44
CA ASP A 118 -23.46 0.65 4.75
C ASP A 118 -22.62 -0.36 3.96
N THR A 119 -21.60 0.12 3.22
CA THR A 119 -20.68 -0.74 2.45
C THR A 119 -19.77 -1.57 3.35
N VAL A 120 -19.39 -1.05 4.51
CA VAL A 120 -18.70 -1.82 5.56
C VAL A 120 -19.58 -2.97 6.05
N LEU A 121 -20.86 -2.71 6.35
CA LEU A 121 -21.80 -3.75 6.79
C LEU A 121 -22.07 -4.79 5.70
N LEU A 122 -22.12 -4.38 4.43
CA LEU A 122 -22.24 -5.26 3.27
C LEU A 122 -21.01 -6.19 3.12
N LEU A 123 -19.79 -5.63 3.19
CA LEU A 123 -18.57 -6.34 2.78
C LEU A 123 -17.80 -7.03 3.93
N VAL A 124 -18.00 -6.64 5.18
CA VAL A 124 -17.23 -7.22 6.32
C VAL A 124 -17.47 -8.73 6.49
N GLY A 125 -18.62 -9.25 6.02
CA GLY A 125 -18.93 -10.68 6.05
C GLY A 125 -17.97 -11.57 5.25
N HIS A 126 -17.15 -11.02 4.35
CA HIS A 126 -16.11 -11.75 3.63
C HIS A 126 -14.79 -11.91 4.40
N PHE A 127 -14.62 -11.15 5.49
CA PHE A 127 -13.35 -10.99 6.20
C PHE A 127 -13.52 -11.36 7.68
N PRO A 128 -13.58 -12.67 8.01
CA PRO A 128 -13.85 -13.17 9.37
C PRO A 128 -12.77 -12.78 10.41
N GLU A 129 -11.65 -12.23 9.97
CA GLU A 129 -10.61 -11.63 10.80
C GLU A 129 -10.97 -10.23 11.36
N LEU A 130 -11.98 -9.55 10.80
CA LEU A 130 -12.40 -8.20 11.19
C LEU A 130 -13.58 -8.22 12.17
N TYR A 131 -13.60 -7.30 13.13
CA TYR A 131 -14.75 -7.11 14.03
C TYR A 131 -15.82 -6.17 13.43
N PRO A 132 -17.03 -6.64 13.04
CA PRO A 132 -18.02 -5.82 12.34
C PRO A 132 -18.46 -4.56 13.09
N ASP A 133 -18.71 -4.69 14.39
CA ASP A 133 -19.10 -3.56 15.27
C ASP A 133 -18.02 -2.47 15.31
N ARG A 134 -16.73 -2.86 15.27
CA ARG A 134 -15.61 -1.91 15.25
C ARG A 134 -15.53 -1.24 13.88
N CYS A 135 -15.54 -2.00 12.79
CA CYS A 135 -15.54 -1.44 11.43
C CYS A 135 -16.68 -0.42 11.23
N ALA A 136 -17.90 -0.74 11.68
CA ALA A 136 -19.04 0.18 11.62
C ALA A 136 -18.85 1.42 12.51
N GLN A 137 -18.31 1.26 13.72
CA GLN A 137 -17.98 2.39 14.60
C GLN A 137 -16.95 3.34 13.97
N LEU A 138 -15.89 2.79 13.35
CA LEU A 138 -14.86 3.58 12.66
C LEU A 138 -15.47 4.29 11.43
N ALA A 139 -16.25 3.60 10.61
CA ALA A 139 -16.91 4.18 9.42
C ALA A 139 -17.79 5.38 9.77
N ILE A 140 -18.59 5.29 10.85
CA ILE A 140 -19.46 6.38 11.33
C ILE A 140 -18.65 7.59 11.86
N LEU A 141 -17.37 7.41 12.19
CA LEU A 141 -16.51 8.43 12.81
C LEU A 141 -15.40 8.98 11.92
N HIS A 142 -15.11 8.40 10.75
CA HIS A 142 -13.91 8.73 9.97
C HIS A 142 -13.76 10.21 9.64
N ASP A 143 -14.72 10.80 8.93
CA ASP A 143 -14.70 12.23 8.57
C ASP A 143 -15.34 13.13 9.64
N LYS A 144 -15.54 12.64 10.87
CA LYS A 144 -16.22 13.40 11.93
C LYS A 144 -15.52 14.72 12.29
N MET A 145 -14.23 14.82 11.98
CA MET A 145 -13.39 16.00 12.25
C MET A 145 -13.60 17.13 11.24
N GLU A 146 -14.18 16.87 10.07
CA GLU A 146 -14.39 17.88 9.03
C GLU A 146 -15.40 18.97 9.45
N ILE A 147 -16.21 18.70 10.49
CA ILE A 147 -16.98 19.71 11.24
C ILE A 147 -16.10 20.88 11.75
N THR A 148 -14.79 20.65 11.95
CA THR A 148 -13.80 21.64 12.39
C THR A 148 -12.84 22.08 11.28
N ILE A 149 -12.46 21.19 10.35
CA ILE A 149 -11.39 21.42 9.36
C ILE A 149 -11.85 21.52 7.90
N GLY A 150 -13.15 21.29 7.63
CA GLY A 150 -13.74 21.23 6.29
C GLY A 150 -13.35 19.97 5.50
N ASP A 151 -14.06 19.71 4.40
CA ASP A 151 -13.67 18.73 3.38
C ASP A 151 -12.28 19.08 2.83
N GLN A 152 -11.36 18.14 3.03
CA GLN A 152 -9.99 18.24 2.54
C GLN A 152 -9.89 17.78 1.09
N ASN A 153 -10.18 18.68 0.13
CA ASN A 153 -10.08 18.42 -1.31
C ASN A 153 -8.77 17.67 -1.70
N PRO A 154 -8.84 16.41 -2.18
CA PRO A 154 -7.67 15.61 -2.50
C PRO A 154 -7.07 15.92 -3.89
N VAL A 155 -7.85 16.54 -4.79
CA VAL A 155 -7.45 16.87 -6.17
C VAL A 155 -6.52 18.09 -6.21
N GLY A 156 -6.78 19.10 -5.37
CA GLY A 156 -6.05 20.36 -5.36
C GLY A 156 -6.37 21.27 -6.55
N ARG A 157 -5.67 22.40 -6.65
CA ARG A 157 -5.94 23.44 -7.68
C ARG A 157 -5.42 23.10 -9.08
N ASP A 158 -4.45 22.20 -9.19
CA ASP A 158 -3.81 21.82 -10.45
C ASP A 158 -4.51 20.64 -11.16
N GLY A 159 -5.34 19.89 -10.43
CA GLY A 159 -6.02 18.70 -10.92
C GLY A 159 -5.26 17.39 -10.68
N THR A 160 -4.12 17.40 -9.98
CA THR A 160 -3.19 16.24 -9.94
C THR A 160 -3.03 15.61 -8.55
N GLY A 161 -3.40 16.32 -7.48
CA GLY A 161 -3.15 15.92 -6.09
C GLY A 161 -1.66 15.91 -5.67
N ARG A 162 -0.72 16.30 -6.55
CA ARG A 162 0.73 16.34 -6.24
C ARG A 162 1.06 17.35 -5.14
N ALA A 163 0.22 18.37 -4.96
CA ALA A 163 0.33 19.41 -3.94
C ALA A 163 -0.72 19.27 -2.80
N THR A 164 -1.29 18.09 -2.60
CA THR A 164 -2.25 17.82 -1.51
C THR A 164 -1.86 16.58 -0.71
N HIS A 165 -2.55 16.35 0.41
CA HIS A 165 -2.41 15.12 1.20
C HIS A 165 -2.67 13.82 0.39
N ALA A 166 -3.30 13.90 -0.79
CA ALA A 166 -3.52 12.75 -1.65
C ALA A 166 -2.21 12.08 -2.07
N PHE A 167 -1.21 12.85 -2.53
CA PHE A 167 0.08 12.30 -2.97
C PHE A 167 1.30 12.92 -2.27
N ASN A 168 1.24 14.16 -1.76
CA ASN A 168 2.33 14.78 -1.01
C ASN A 168 2.45 14.22 0.43
N ALA A 169 3.68 13.86 0.86
CA ALA A 169 3.93 13.32 2.19
C ALA A 169 3.89 14.37 3.31
N GLN A 170 4.39 15.59 3.06
CA GLN A 170 4.39 16.67 4.04
C GLN A 170 2.95 17.14 4.34
N GLU A 171 2.11 17.21 3.30
CA GLU A 171 0.69 17.55 3.47
C GLU A 171 -0.10 16.48 4.22
N ARG A 172 0.31 15.20 4.17
CA ARG A 172 -0.28 14.15 5.02
C ARG A 172 0.06 14.34 6.49
N VAL A 173 1.31 14.70 6.82
CA VAL A 173 1.72 15.02 8.20
C VAL A 173 1.02 16.29 8.70
N SER A 174 0.86 17.29 7.81
CA SER A 174 0.10 18.52 8.10
C SER A 174 -1.38 18.22 8.41
N LYS A 175 -2.07 17.46 7.53
CA LYS A 175 -3.46 17.03 7.73
C LYS A 175 -3.62 16.23 9.03
N ALA A 176 -2.78 15.22 9.28
CA ALA A 176 -2.85 14.40 10.50
C ALA A 176 -2.65 15.22 11.80
N SER A 177 -1.80 16.27 11.76
CA SER A 177 -1.62 17.19 12.88
C SER A 177 -2.88 18.04 13.13
N ALA A 178 -3.49 18.59 12.07
CA ALA A 178 -4.74 19.33 12.15
C ALA A 178 -5.92 18.45 12.62
N GLU A 179 -6.00 17.20 12.15
CA GLU A 179 -6.97 16.20 12.58
C GLU A 179 -6.81 15.87 14.06
N ARG A 180 -5.58 15.67 14.57
CA ARG A 180 -5.35 15.44 16.01
C ARG A 180 -5.87 16.59 16.87
N VAL A 181 -5.62 17.85 16.48
CA VAL A 181 -6.15 19.03 17.17
C VAL A 181 -7.69 19.13 17.06
N ALA A 182 -8.29 18.68 15.96
CA ALA A 182 -9.74 18.58 15.81
C ALA A 182 -10.34 17.47 16.70
N ILE A 183 -9.66 16.32 16.85
CA ILE A 183 -10.05 15.21 17.74
C ILE A 183 -10.09 15.72 19.18
N ASP A 184 -9.02 16.34 19.69
CA ASP A 184 -9.00 16.89 21.05
C ASP A 184 -10.12 17.93 21.28
N ARG A 185 -10.35 18.81 20.28
CA ARG A 185 -11.44 19.80 20.29
C ARG A 185 -12.82 19.14 20.31
N TYR A 186 -13.03 18.05 19.59
CA TYR A 186 -14.29 17.30 19.58
C TYR A 186 -14.49 16.57 20.91
N LEU A 187 -13.50 15.78 21.34
CA LEU A 187 -13.52 14.98 22.57
C LEU A 187 -13.77 15.83 23.82
N SER A 188 -13.25 17.06 23.88
CA SER A 188 -13.48 18.00 24.99
C SER A 188 -14.98 18.27 25.28
N ARG A 189 -15.83 18.22 24.24
CA ARG A 189 -17.30 18.44 24.32
C ARG A 189 -18.05 17.21 24.83
N LEU A 190 -17.45 16.02 24.78
CA LEU A 190 -18.11 14.77 25.14
C LEU A 190 -18.07 14.49 26.65
N ARG A 191 -19.15 13.92 27.18
CA ARG A 191 -19.20 13.35 28.54
C ARG A 191 -18.16 12.21 28.68
N PRO A 192 -17.54 11.99 29.86
CA PRO A 192 -16.41 11.07 30.02
C PRO A 192 -16.61 9.65 29.49
N ALA A 193 -17.83 9.10 29.60
CA ALA A 193 -18.15 7.77 29.07
C ALA A 193 -18.07 7.71 27.53
N ALA A 194 -18.70 8.67 26.83
CA ALA A 194 -18.67 8.75 25.37
C ALA A 194 -17.28 9.15 24.84
N ARG A 195 -16.57 10.01 25.59
CA ARG A 195 -15.22 10.48 25.26
C ARG A 195 -14.24 9.33 25.06
N ARG A 196 -14.20 8.35 25.97
CA ARG A 196 -13.30 7.19 25.87
C ARG A 196 -13.56 6.39 24.59
N THR A 197 -14.78 5.84 24.48
CA THR A 197 -15.19 4.97 23.36
C THR A 197 -14.98 5.59 21.98
N GLN A 198 -15.12 6.92 21.85
CA GLN A 198 -14.88 7.63 20.58
C GLN A 198 -13.42 8.10 20.40
N ALA A 199 -12.66 8.39 21.47
CA ALA A 199 -11.24 8.69 21.37
C ALA A 199 -10.47 7.50 20.79
N ASP A 200 -10.72 6.31 21.33
CA ASP A 200 -10.06 5.08 20.91
C ASP A 200 -10.28 4.82 19.41
N ALA A 201 -11.49 5.09 18.91
CA ALA A 201 -11.85 4.95 17.49
C ALA A 201 -11.20 6.03 16.61
N LEU A 202 -11.25 7.30 17.03
CA LEU A 202 -10.72 8.42 16.25
C LEU A 202 -9.19 8.39 16.12
N PHE A 203 -8.48 7.96 17.17
CA PHE A 203 -7.03 7.79 17.09
C PHE A 203 -6.62 6.53 16.31
N GLU A 204 -7.37 5.43 16.39
CA GLU A 204 -7.17 4.26 15.52
C GLU A 204 -7.34 4.60 14.03
N LEU A 205 -8.36 5.39 13.70
CA LEU A 205 -8.56 5.96 12.36
C LEU A 205 -7.41 6.87 11.93
N LEU A 206 -6.94 7.77 12.79
CA LEU A 206 -5.82 8.66 12.48
C LEU A 206 -4.56 7.84 12.15
N ASP A 207 -4.16 6.96 13.07
CA ASP A 207 -2.91 6.21 12.99
C ASP A 207 -2.97 5.10 11.91
N GLY A 208 -4.14 4.50 11.64
CA GLY A 208 -4.37 3.56 10.54
C GLY A 208 -3.63 2.22 10.65
N ALA A 209 -3.27 1.81 11.88
CA ALA A 209 -2.43 0.63 12.12
C ALA A 209 -3.18 -0.70 12.21
N THR A 210 -4.51 -0.68 12.40
CA THR A 210 -5.35 -1.88 12.55
C THR A 210 -5.92 -2.37 11.21
N PRO A 211 -6.23 -3.67 11.08
CA PRO A 211 -6.98 -4.21 9.94
C PRO A 211 -8.32 -3.49 9.71
N GLU A 212 -9.04 -3.15 10.78
CA GLU A 212 -10.34 -2.47 10.73
C GLU A 212 -10.23 -1.04 10.18
N ALA A 213 -9.26 -0.25 10.66
CA ALA A 213 -9.04 1.11 10.13
C ALA A 213 -8.49 1.08 8.69
N GLN A 214 -7.73 0.05 8.32
CA GLN A 214 -7.26 -0.17 6.95
C GLN A 214 -8.41 -0.57 6.01
N PHE A 215 -9.29 -1.47 6.46
CA PHE A 215 -10.52 -1.83 5.74
C PHE A 215 -11.42 -0.60 5.53
N VAL A 216 -11.71 0.18 6.57
CA VAL A 216 -12.53 1.39 6.45
C VAL A 216 -11.90 2.43 5.51
N LYS A 217 -10.58 2.67 5.60
CA LYS A 217 -9.85 3.53 4.65
C LYS A 217 -9.88 2.99 3.22
N ALA A 218 -9.98 1.68 3.01
CA ALA A 218 -10.18 1.10 1.70
C ALA A 218 -11.62 1.31 1.19
N ILE A 219 -12.64 1.10 2.03
CA ILE A 219 -14.04 1.32 1.68
C ILE A 219 -14.33 2.78 1.33
N ASP A 220 -13.76 3.76 2.05
CA ASP A 220 -13.84 5.19 1.72
C ASP A 220 -13.37 5.45 0.27
N LYS A 221 -12.21 4.91 -0.14
CA LYS A 221 -11.71 5.10 -1.51
C LYS A 221 -12.48 4.29 -2.56
N LEU A 222 -13.16 3.20 -2.17
CA LEU A 222 -14.08 2.45 -3.03
C LEU A 222 -15.39 3.24 -3.25
N GLN A 223 -15.93 3.86 -2.20
CA GLN A 223 -17.10 4.73 -2.28
C GLN A 223 -16.82 6.00 -3.09
N ALA A 224 -15.67 6.65 -2.90
CA ALA A 224 -15.27 7.79 -3.72
C ALA A 224 -15.21 7.44 -5.23
N LEU A 225 -14.80 6.21 -5.58
CA LEU A 225 -14.84 5.72 -6.97
C LEU A 225 -16.28 5.45 -7.44
N ALA A 226 -17.13 4.90 -6.59
CA ALA A 226 -18.54 4.64 -6.89
C ALA A 226 -19.33 5.95 -7.13
N PHE A 227 -19.15 6.95 -6.26
CA PHE A 227 -19.78 8.27 -6.44
C PHE A 227 -19.34 8.93 -7.76
N VAL A 228 -18.05 8.88 -8.13
CA VAL A 228 -17.60 9.38 -9.44
C VAL A 228 -18.25 8.62 -10.61
N LEU A 229 -18.38 7.29 -10.52
CA LEU A 229 -19.06 6.48 -11.53
C LEU A 229 -20.55 6.85 -11.69
N VAL A 230 -21.27 7.04 -10.59
CA VAL A 230 -22.70 7.39 -10.62
C VAL A 230 -22.88 8.86 -11.05
N LYS A 231 -22.15 9.81 -10.47
CA LYS A 231 -22.31 11.25 -10.73
C LYS A 231 -21.78 11.71 -12.10
N LYS A 232 -20.84 10.99 -12.73
CA LYS A 232 -20.25 11.38 -14.03
C LYS A 232 -20.70 10.58 -15.23
N HIS A 233 -21.23 9.36 -15.07
CA HIS A 233 -21.69 8.53 -16.21
C HIS A 233 -20.69 8.44 -17.39
N GLY A 234 -19.39 8.38 -17.09
CA GLY A 234 -18.29 8.36 -18.07
C GLY A 234 -17.80 9.73 -18.59
N GLU A 235 -18.40 10.84 -18.17
CA GLU A 235 -17.99 12.21 -18.55
C GLU A 235 -16.81 12.69 -17.70
N LEU A 236 -15.62 12.16 -17.99
CA LEU A 236 -14.34 12.54 -17.38
C LEU A 236 -13.36 13.03 -18.45
N ALA A 237 -12.71 14.17 -18.20
CA ALA A 237 -11.51 14.59 -18.91
C ALA A 237 -10.30 13.74 -18.48
N ASP A 238 -9.25 13.63 -19.31
CA ASP A 238 -8.14 12.69 -19.09
C ASP A 238 -7.46 12.84 -17.73
N ARG A 239 -7.03 14.05 -17.38
CA ARG A 239 -6.45 14.37 -16.05
C ARG A 239 -7.36 13.97 -14.87
N HIS A 240 -8.69 14.03 -15.06
CA HIS A 240 -9.64 13.65 -14.01
C HIS A 240 -9.76 12.13 -13.92
N LEU A 241 -9.81 11.42 -15.05
CA LEU A 241 -9.79 9.95 -15.09
C LEU A 241 -8.48 9.40 -14.49
N GLU A 242 -7.34 9.97 -14.88
CA GLU A 242 -6.01 9.62 -14.34
C GLU A 242 -5.97 9.79 -12.82
N PHE A 243 -6.40 10.95 -12.32
CA PHE A 243 -6.52 11.20 -10.88
C PHE A 243 -7.45 10.18 -10.21
N THR A 244 -8.67 9.97 -10.74
CA THR A 244 -9.66 9.05 -10.16
C THR A 244 -9.08 7.64 -10.03
N LEU A 245 -8.46 7.11 -11.09
CA LEU A 245 -7.85 5.78 -11.07
C LEU A 245 -6.70 5.69 -10.06
N ARG A 246 -5.76 6.65 -10.08
CA ARG A 246 -4.59 6.67 -9.18
C ARG A 246 -4.97 6.90 -7.72
N TYR A 247 -6.02 7.66 -7.45
CA TYR A 247 -6.52 7.91 -6.09
C TYR A 247 -7.31 6.73 -5.53
N SER A 248 -8.10 6.04 -6.37
CA SER A 248 -8.88 4.86 -5.97
C SER A 248 -8.08 3.56 -5.92
N GLU A 249 -6.91 3.45 -6.58
CA GLU A 249 -5.97 2.32 -6.39
C GLU A 249 -5.57 2.13 -4.92
N LYS A 250 -5.69 3.19 -4.10
CA LYS A 250 -5.51 3.12 -2.64
C LYS A 250 -6.39 2.09 -1.93
N VAL A 251 -7.52 1.66 -2.49
CA VAL A 251 -8.30 0.52 -1.98
C VAL A 251 -7.39 -0.70 -1.77
N VAL A 252 -6.57 -1.02 -2.78
CA VAL A 252 -5.64 -2.16 -2.78
C VAL A 252 -4.42 -1.90 -1.89
N LEU A 253 -4.02 -0.63 -1.71
CA LEU A 253 -2.90 -0.26 -0.84
C LEU A 253 -3.26 -0.31 0.65
N TYR A 254 -4.50 0.02 1.01
CA TYR A 254 -4.98 -0.04 2.39
C TYR A 254 -5.44 -1.45 2.76
N PHE A 255 -6.26 -2.11 1.93
CA PHE A 255 -6.78 -3.45 2.23
C PHE A 255 -6.77 -4.35 0.96
N PRO A 256 -5.64 -5.04 0.69
CA PRO A 256 -5.45 -5.85 -0.52
C PRO A 256 -6.57 -6.85 -0.89
N PRO A 257 -7.30 -7.49 0.06
CA PRO A 257 -8.40 -8.41 -0.28
C PRO A 257 -9.52 -7.79 -1.14
N LEU A 258 -9.76 -6.47 -1.04
CA LEU A 258 -10.75 -5.74 -1.85
C LEU A 258 -10.33 -5.53 -3.33
N THR A 259 -9.22 -6.12 -3.78
CA THR A 259 -8.75 -6.04 -5.18
C THR A 259 -9.82 -6.45 -6.19
N VAL A 260 -10.68 -7.42 -5.87
CA VAL A 260 -11.72 -7.91 -6.80
C VAL A 260 -12.83 -6.87 -6.97
N HIS A 261 -13.38 -6.33 -5.87
CA HIS A 261 -14.36 -5.24 -5.87
C HIS A 261 -13.85 -3.98 -6.57
N TYR A 262 -12.60 -3.59 -6.27
CA TYR A 262 -11.95 -2.47 -6.95
C TYR A 262 -11.82 -2.71 -8.46
N SER A 263 -11.41 -3.92 -8.87
CA SER A 263 -11.24 -4.26 -10.30
C SER A 263 -12.55 -4.23 -11.07
N GLU A 264 -13.64 -4.72 -10.47
CA GLU A 264 -14.99 -4.64 -11.06
C GLU A 264 -15.46 -3.17 -11.20
N LEU A 265 -15.37 -2.39 -10.12
CA LEU A 265 -15.82 -0.99 -10.13
C LEU A 265 -14.99 -0.11 -11.08
N ARG A 266 -13.66 -0.31 -11.11
CA ARG A 266 -12.73 0.29 -12.08
C ARG A 266 -13.12 -0.07 -13.52
N SER A 267 -13.44 -1.34 -13.78
CA SER A 267 -13.84 -1.81 -15.11
C SER A 267 -15.15 -1.18 -15.57
N ARG A 268 -16.13 -1.04 -14.68
CA ARG A 268 -17.39 -0.33 -14.96
C ARG A 268 -17.17 1.15 -15.31
N LEU A 269 -16.31 1.86 -14.57
CA LEU A 269 -15.98 3.26 -14.89
C LEU A 269 -15.31 3.37 -16.27
N LEU A 270 -14.29 2.56 -16.53
CA LEU A 270 -13.60 2.54 -17.82
C LEU A 270 -14.54 2.22 -18.98
N LEU A 271 -15.48 1.29 -18.80
CA LEU A 271 -16.50 0.96 -19.80
C LEU A 271 -17.49 2.11 -20.05
N GLN A 272 -17.89 2.87 -19.03
CA GLN A 272 -18.71 4.08 -19.21
C GLN A 272 -17.95 5.14 -20.02
N VAL A 273 -16.70 5.44 -19.65
CA VAL A 273 -15.86 6.43 -20.33
C VAL A 273 -15.59 6.00 -21.79
N ALA A 274 -15.34 4.71 -22.03
CA ALA A 274 -15.16 4.15 -23.37
C ALA A 274 -16.38 4.34 -24.25
N ARG A 275 -17.59 4.09 -23.71
CA ARG A 275 -18.86 4.33 -24.41
C ARG A 275 -19.08 5.81 -24.70
N ARG A 276 -18.86 6.69 -23.72
CA ARG A 276 -19.02 8.16 -23.88
C ARG A 276 -18.09 8.76 -24.93
N ARG A 277 -16.88 8.21 -25.07
CA ARG A 277 -15.85 8.66 -26.03
C ARG A 277 -15.85 7.87 -27.35
N ASN A 278 -16.74 6.89 -27.52
CA ASN A 278 -16.77 5.95 -28.63
C ASN A 278 -15.40 5.30 -28.94
N CYS A 279 -14.70 4.82 -27.91
CA CYS A 279 -13.38 4.23 -28.01
C CYS A 279 -13.27 2.88 -27.28
N ARG A 280 -12.10 2.23 -27.36
CA ARG A 280 -11.80 0.98 -26.62
C ARG A 280 -11.21 1.32 -25.25
N VAL A 281 -11.53 0.52 -24.22
CA VAL A 281 -10.95 0.63 -22.86
C VAL A 281 -9.42 0.64 -22.88
N SER A 282 -8.80 -0.17 -23.75
CA SER A 282 -7.34 -0.24 -23.95
C SER A 282 -6.69 1.05 -24.52
N GLY A 283 -7.48 2.07 -24.85
CA GLY A 283 -7.01 3.42 -25.20
C GLY A 283 -7.36 4.49 -24.16
N LEU A 284 -7.94 4.09 -23.03
CA LEU A 284 -8.19 4.94 -21.84
C LEU A 284 -7.27 4.58 -20.68
N GLU A 285 -6.86 3.33 -20.62
CA GLU A 285 -5.67 2.94 -19.88
C GLU A 285 -4.46 3.58 -20.57
N GLY A 286 -3.99 4.70 -20.00
CA GLY A 286 -2.82 5.44 -20.48
C GLY A 286 -1.63 4.51 -20.70
N PRO A 287 -0.81 4.77 -21.74
CA PRO A 287 -0.16 3.77 -22.58
C PRO A 287 0.41 2.58 -21.79
N VAL A 288 -0.39 1.50 -21.73
CA VAL A 288 0.02 0.22 -21.15
C VAL A 288 1.23 -0.28 -21.94
N PRO A 289 2.44 -0.35 -21.35
CA PRO A 289 3.60 -0.83 -22.07
C PRO A 289 3.39 -2.30 -22.41
N SER A 290 3.48 -2.66 -23.69
CA SER A 290 3.33 -4.05 -24.16
C SER A 290 4.31 -4.96 -23.42
N LEU A 291 3.78 -5.80 -22.52
CA LEU A 291 4.53 -6.50 -21.47
C LEU A 291 5.53 -7.54 -22.01
N PRO A 292 6.83 -7.39 -21.71
CA PRO A 292 7.76 -8.51 -21.56
C PRO A 292 7.70 -9.02 -20.11
N THR A 293 7.92 -10.31 -19.91
CA THR A 293 7.95 -10.97 -18.58
C THR A 293 9.32 -10.90 -17.90
N GLY A 294 9.43 -10.28 -16.71
CA GLY A 294 10.59 -10.27 -15.79
C GLY A 294 10.47 -9.28 -14.58
N PHE A 295 10.21 -9.80 -13.35
CA PHE A 295 9.98 -9.14 -12.03
C PHE A 295 11.26 -8.26 -11.58
N TRP A 296 11.30 -7.70 -10.36
CA TRP A 296 12.43 -7.04 -9.58
C TRP A 296 12.88 -5.54 -9.71
N SER A 297 13.53 -5.01 -8.64
CA SER A 297 13.55 -3.58 -8.15
C SER A 297 14.60 -3.32 -6.96
N PRO A 298 14.84 -2.08 -6.39
CA PRO A 298 16.12 -1.54 -5.79
C PRO A 298 16.35 -1.51 -4.25
N MET A 299 17.56 -1.13 -3.77
CA MET A 299 18.34 -1.66 -2.60
C MET A 299 18.31 -1.05 -1.15
N VAL A 300 18.12 -1.87 -0.09
CA VAL A 300 18.51 -1.57 1.34
C VAL A 300 19.97 -1.92 1.67
N ILE A 301 20.61 -1.16 2.58
CA ILE A 301 22.05 -1.21 2.89
C ILE A 301 22.36 -2.13 4.11
N SER A 302 23.65 -2.41 4.36
CA SER A 302 24.22 -3.00 5.60
C SER A 302 23.83 -4.43 6.03
N MET A 303 22.88 -5.11 5.39
CA MET A 303 22.48 -6.50 5.80
C MET A 303 23.27 -7.61 5.06
N GLY A 304 24.21 -7.25 4.19
CA GLY A 304 25.02 -8.20 3.39
C GLY A 304 24.46 -8.53 2.01
N LYS A 305 23.39 -7.85 1.57
CA LYS A 305 22.75 -8.04 0.26
C LYS A 305 23.72 -7.84 -0.91
N THR A 306 24.58 -6.82 -0.82
CA THR A 306 25.68 -6.59 -1.77
C THR A 306 26.70 -7.74 -1.82
N ALA A 307 26.90 -8.46 -0.71
CA ALA A 307 27.85 -9.56 -0.63
C ALA A 307 27.27 -10.83 -1.27
N VAL A 308 26.01 -11.18 -0.95
CA VAL A 308 25.28 -12.25 -1.66
C VAL A 308 25.22 -11.96 -3.16
N ALA A 309 24.92 -10.73 -3.55
CA ALA A 309 24.87 -10.37 -4.95
C ALA A 309 26.24 -10.36 -5.65
N LYS A 310 27.32 -10.06 -4.94
CA LYS A 310 28.68 -10.22 -5.49
C LYS A 310 29.00 -11.71 -5.66
N TYR A 311 28.69 -12.55 -4.68
CA TYR A 311 28.91 -14.00 -4.76
C TYR A 311 28.14 -14.64 -5.93
N LEU A 312 26.88 -14.24 -6.15
CA LEU A 312 26.10 -14.70 -7.31
C LEU A 312 26.72 -14.27 -8.66
N VAL A 313 27.33 -13.08 -8.75
CA VAL A 313 28.00 -12.60 -9.98
C VAL A 313 29.33 -13.32 -10.21
N ASP A 314 30.17 -13.37 -9.18
CA ASP A 314 31.55 -13.85 -9.25
C ASP A 314 31.60 -15.38 -9.44
N ASP A 315 30.82 -16.12 -8.64
CA ASP A 315 30.92 -17.59 -8.53
C ASP A 315 29.82 -18.33 -9.32
N HIS A 316 28.64 -17.70 -9.50
CA HIS A 316 27.50 -18.30 -10.21
C HIS A 316 27.13 -17.62 -11.54
N GLY A 317 27.93 -16.65 -12.01
CA GLY A 317 27.81 -16.05 -13.35
C GLY A 317 26.62 -15.10 -13.57
N PHE A 318 25.93 -14.66 -12.51
CA PHE A 318 24.80 -13.74 -12.59
C PHE A 318 25.22 -12.33 -13.09
N ALA A 319 24.26 -11.54 -13.59
CA ALA A 319 24.48 -10.19 -14.11
C ALA A 319 23.81 -9.11 -13.25
N ARG A 320 24.58 -8.21 -12.61
CA ARG A 320 24.04 -7.26 -11.63
C ARG A 320 23.36 -6.02 -12.23
N CYS A 321 22.05 -5.91 -12.05
CA CYS A 321 21.25 -4.73 -12.37
C CYS A 321 21.19 -3.76 -11.18
N ALA A 322 21.28 -2.45 -11.46
CA ALA A 322 21.23 -1.40 -10.44
C ALA A 322 20.67 -0.07 -10.99
N THR A 323 19.64 0.46 -10.32
CA THR A 323 18.87 1.65 -10.74
C THR A 323 19.69 2.93 -10.84
N GLY A 324 20.65 3.13 -9.93
CA GLY A 324 21.47 4.34 -9.90
C GLY A 324 22.46 4.47 -11.07
N SER A 325 22.64 3.45 -11.91
CA SER A 325 23.60 3.50 -13.03
C SER A 325 23.15 4.47 -14.12
N ALA A 326 21.87 4.42 -14.51
CA ALA A 326 21.31 5.34 -15.50
C ALA A 326 21.27 6.79 -14.97
N CYS A 327 20.90 7.00 -13.71
CA CYS A 327 20.85 8.34 -13.13
C CYS A 327 22.24 8.99 -13.10
N ARG A 328 23.29 8.27 -12.68
CA ARG A 328 24.68 8.77 -12.72
C ARG A 328 25.16 9.06 -14.13
N TRP A 329 24.77 8.25 -15.11
CA TRP A 329 25.10 8.52 -16.52
C TRP A 329 24.45 9.84 -16.98
N ILE A 330 23.15 10.04 -16.74
CA ILE A 330 22.45 11.31 -17.05
C ILE A 330 23.10 12.50 -16.32
N CYS A 331 23.37 12.37 -15.01
CA CYS A 331 23.94 13.46 -14.22
C CYS A 331 25.37 13.84 -14.68
N ARG A 332 26.22 12.88 -15.03
CA ARG A 332 27.53 13.16 -15.67
C ARG A 332 27.37 13.79 -17.04
N THR A 333 26.62 13.15 -17.93
CA THR A 333 26.55 13.53 -19.36
C THR A 333 25.86 14.88 -19.60
N LEU A 334 24.92 15.30 -18.74
CA LEU A 334 24.18 16.55 -18.92
C LEU A 334 24.57 17.69 -17.95
N PHE A 335 25.24 17.38 -16.82
CA PHE A 335 25.51 18.36 -15.76
C PHE A 335 26.93 18.27 -15.15
N ASP A 336 27.80 17.40 -15.67
CA ASP A 336 29.17 17.15 -15.19
C ASP A 336 29.29 16.96 -13.66
N SER A 337 28.31 16.27 -13.05
CA SER A 337 28.26 16.12 -11.59
C SER A 337 27.56 14.83 -11.16
N GLU A 338 28.02 14.25 -10.05
CA GLU A 338 27.33 13.17 -9.31
C GLU A 338 27.00 13.59 -7.86
N SER A 339 26.78 14.88 -7.61
CA SER A 339 26.40 15.34 -6.26
C SER A 339 25.10 14.66 -5.80
N LYS A 340 25.03 14.26 -4.51
CA LYS A 340 23.86 13.58 -3.93
C LYS A 340 22.57 14.38 -4.13
N THR A 341 22.66 15.70 -4.07
CA THR A 341 21.54 16.62 -4.31
C THR A 341 21.04 16.55 -5.75
N LEU A 342 21.94 16.61 -6.74
CA LEU A 342 21.58 16.50 -8.16
C LEU A 342 21.04 15.10 -8.50
N LEU A 343 21.67 14.04 -7.99
CA LEU A 343 21.21 12.67 -8.20
C LEU A 343 19.78 12.49 -7.66
N ASN A 344 19.45 13.05 -6.49
CA ASN A 344 18.08 13.05 -5.97
C ASN A 344 17.15 13.88 -6.86
N GLN A 345 17.52 15.12 -7.22
CA GLN A 345 16.69 15.99 -8.07
C GLN A 345 16.36 15.36 -9.43
N VAL A 346 17.34 14.74 -10.09
CA VAL A 346 17.14 14.03 -11.36
C VAL A 346 16.33 12.74 -11.14
N THR A 347 16.59 12.00 -10.04
CA THR A 347 15.81 10.82 -9.65
C THR A 347 14.32 11.16 -9.53
N ASP A 348 14.00 12.22 -8.79
CA ASP A 348 12.63 12.64 -8.49
C ASP A 348 11.95 13.30 -9.69
N ALA A 349 12.68 14.09 -10.49
CA ALA A 349 12.14 14.71 -11.71
C ALA A 349 11.72 13.67 -12.76
N LEU A 350 12.52 12.60 -12.96
CA LEU A 350 12.15 11.52 -13.87
C LEU A 350 11.10 10.59 -13.24
N LYS A 351 11.12 10.35 -11.92
CA LYS A 351 10.03 9.66 -11.21
C LYS A 351 8.69 10.40 -11.27
N ALA A 352 8.71 11.72 -11.40
CA ALA A 352 7.51 12.55 -11.56
C ALA A 352 6.87 12.43 -12.96
N ILE A 353 7.57 11.82 -13.92
CA ILE A 353 7.07 11.41 -15.25
C ILE A 353 6.69 9.93 -15.23
N ASP A 354 7.55 9.07 -14.67
CA ASP A 354 7.38 7.62 -14.59
C ASP A 354 8.00 7.07 -13.30
N GLU A 355 7.15 6.65 -12.35
CA GLU A 355 7.55 6.20 -11.01
C GLU A 355 8.55 5.02 -11.05
N ASP A 356 8.49 4.21 -12.12
CA ASP A 356 9.33 3.03 -12.35
C ASP A 356 10.54 3.31 -13.27
N VAL A 357 10.76 4.54 -13.74
CA VAL A 357 11.73 4.86 -14.82
C VAL A 357 13.12 4.25 -14.59
N TRP A 358 13.60 4.32 -13.35
CA TRP A 358 14.90 3.79 -12.94
C TRP A 358 14.93 2.26 -12.85
N LEU A 359 13.77 1.63 -12.65
CA LEU A 359 13.59 0.18 -12.66
C LEU A 359 13.64 -0.34 -14.09
N ARG A 360 12.89 0.33 -15.00
CA ARG A 360 12.93 0.06 -16.44
C ARG A 360 14.37 0.20 -16.96
N ALA A 361 15.05 1.31 -16.62
CA ALA A 361 16.43 1.58 -17.03
C ALA A 361 17.48 0.62 -16.40
N ALA A 362 17.18 -0.02 -15.26
CA ALA A 362 18.04 -1.05 -14.67
C ALA A 362 17.90 -2.40 -15.38
N LEU A 363 16.71 -2.71 -15.90
CA LEU A 363 16.36 -3.97 -16.56
C LEU A 363 16.46 -3.92 -18.10
N SER A 364 16.59 -2.73 -18.69
CA SER A 364 16.76 -2.53 -20.14
C SER A 364 18.19 -2.72 -20.64
N VAL A 365 19.12 -3.10 -19.75
CA VAL A 365 20.50 -3.44 -20.11
C VAL A 365 20.52 -4.90 -20.57
N ASP A 366 21.03 -5.17 -21.77
CA ASP A 366 21.23 -6.55 -22.21
C ASP A 366 22.29 -7.23 -21.33
N VAL A 367 21.91 -8.38 -20.77
CA VAL A 367 22.74 -9.22 -19.90
C VAL A 367 23.24 -10.49 -20.60
N GLY A 368 22.98 -10.65 -21.91
CA GLY A 368 23.44 -11.78 -22.71
C GLY A 368 22.84 -13.12 -22.27
N GLY A 369 21.57 -13.12 -21.89
CA GLY A 369 20.86 -14.32 -21.39
C GLY A 369 21.26 -14.79 -19.98
N LYS A 370 22.19 -14.10 -19.30
CA LYS A 370 22.58 -14.41 -17.92
C LYS A 370 21.41 -14.22 -16.94
N PRO A 371 21.34 -15.01 -15.85
CA PRO A 371 20.41 -14.72 -14.79
C PRO A 371 20.79 -13.39 -14.13
N ILE A 372 19.84 -12.45 -14.04
CA ILE A 372 20.06 -11.13 -13.43
C ILE A 372 20.31 -11.31 -11.93
N VAL A 373 21.13 -10.46 -11.27
CA VAL A 373 21.07 -10.15 -9.82
C VAL A 373 20.57 -8.73 -9.56
N PHE A 374 19.54 -8.60 -8.73
CA PHE A 374 19.00 -7.33 -8.24
C PHE A 374 19.10 -7.36 -6.71
N ASP A 375 20.12 -6.71 -6.16
CA ASP A 375 20.66 -6.96 -4.82
C ASP A 375 19.84 -6.40 -3.64
N SER A 376 18.52 -6.44 -3.77
CA SER A 376 17.75 -5.22 -3.59
C SER A 376 16.32 -5.39 -3.08
N MET A 377 15.79 -4.29 -2.52
CA MET A 377 14.50 -4.10 -1.86
C MET A 377 14.56 -2.84 -0.96
N ARG A 378 13.82 -1.74 -1.22
CA ARG A 378 13.61 -0.59 -0.31
C ARG A 378 12.13 -0.35 0.00
N PHE A 379 11.31 -0.17 -1.03
CA PHE A 379 9.97 0.38 -0.88
C PHE A 379 8.85 -0.62 -1.21
N GLY A 380 7.62 -0.30 -0.80
CA GLY A 380 6.43 -1.10 -1.14
C GLY A 380 6.00 -0.99 -2.61
N SER A 381 6.32 0.13 -3.28
CA SER A 381 6.25 0.25 -4.75
C SER A 381 7.22 -0.70 -5.41
N ASP A 382 8.48 -0.67 -4.94
CA ASP A 382 9.53 -1.57 -5.37
C ASP A 382 9.02 -3.00 -5.27
N TYR A 383 8.69 -3.52 -4.08
CA TYR A 383 8.22 -4.90 -3.84
C TYR A 383 7.07 -5.35 -4.77
N ARG A 384 6.21 -4.43 -5.21
CA ARG A 384 5.09 -4.74 -6.12
C ARG A 384 5.45 -4.70 -7.60
N PHE A 385 6.22 -3.72 -8.10
CA PHE A 385 6.85 -3.82 -9.44
C PHE A 385 7.70 -5.09 -9.53
N LEU A 386 8.29 -5.40 -8.37
CA LEU A 386 9.15 -6.51 -8.05
C LEU A 386 8.33 -7.83 -8.30
N LYS A 387 7.35 -8.31 -7.50
CA LYS A 387 6.88 -9.76 -7.38
C LYS A 387 6.70 -10.76 -8.75
N ASN A 388 5.95 -9.68 -9.33
CA ASN A 388 4.99 -9.37 -10.46
C ASN A 388 5.41 -9.16 -11.97
N ARG A 389 6.67 -9.39 -12.47
CA ARG A 389 6.81 -10.11 -13.79
C ARG A 389 7.64 -11.47 -13.94
N GLY A 390 8.30 -12.06 -12.92
CA GLY A 390 8.40 -13.51 -12.56
C GLY A 390 9.62 -14.01 -11.70
N PHE A 391 9.98 -13.48 -10.51
CA PHE A 391 11.25 -13.72 -9.76
C PHE A 391 11.01 -14.18 -8.26
N THR A 392 12.04 -14.63 -7.50
CA THR A 392 12.01 -15.22 -6.12
C THR A 392 12.61 -14.32 -5.00
N THR A 393 11.91 -14.02 -3.90
CA THR A 393 12.32 -12.98 -2.91
C THR A 393 13.16 -13.54 -1.76
N TRP A 394 14.29 -12.90 -1.40
CA TRP A 394 15.23 -13.37 -0.38
C TRP A 394 15.48 -12.32 0.72
N LYS A 395 14.90 -12.51 1.92
CA LYS A 395 15.09 -11.61 3.06
C LYS A 395 16.39 -11.94 3.80
N ILE A 396 17.48 -11.25 3.46
CA ILE A 396 18.76 -11.39 4.15
C ILE A 396 18.74 -10.59 5.45
N VAL A 397 18.73 -11.29 6.59
CA VAL A 397 18.67 -10.72 7.94
C VAL A 397 20.03 -10.78 8.65
N ALA A 398 20.34 -9.80 9.48
CA ALA A 398 21.57 -9.77 10.29
C ALA A 398 21.27 -9.13 11.67
N PRO A 399 21.76 -9.71 12.78
CA PRO A 399 21.65 -9.12 14.12
C PRO A 399 22.18 -7.68 14.20
N LEU A 400 21.61 -6.87 15.09
CA LEU A 400 21.91 -5.44 15.18
C LEU A 400 23.37 -5.17 15.59
N ASP A 401 23.92 -5.94 16.53
CA ASP A 401 25.34 -5.91 16.92
C ASP A 401 26.26 -6.23 15.73
N VAL A 402 25.90 -7.24 14.92
CA VAL A 402 26.64 -7.61 13.70
C VAL A 402 26.54 -6.50 12.64
N ARG A 403 25.37 -5.85 12.48
CA ARG A 403 25.21 -4.66 11.61
C ARG A 403 26.10 -3.51 12.08
N LEU A 404 26.04 -3.15 13.35
CA LEU A 404 26.82 -2.05 13.95
C LEU A 404 28.32 -2.30 13.88
N ALA A 405 28.78 -3.53 14.15
CA ALA A 405 30.18 -3.92 13.98
C ALA A 405 30.66 -3.74 12.53
N ARG A 406 29.84 -4.13 11.54
CA ARG A 406 30.14 -3.97 10.10
C ARG A 406 30.14 -2.50 9.64
N LEU A 407 29.28 -1.65 10.20
CA LEU A 407 29.23 -0.21 9.92
C LEU A 407 30.44 0.52 10.52
N LYS A 408 30.75 0.23 11.79
CA LYS A 408 31.93 0.75 12.49
C LYS A 408 33.24 0.35 11.79
N ALA A 409 33.34 -0.89 11.32
CA ALA A 409 34.49 -1.37 10.53
C ALA A 409 34.64 -0.68 9.15
N ARG A 410 33.64 0.07 8.69
CA ARG A 410 33.65 0.86 7.44
C ARG A 410 33.81 2.36 7.68
N GLY A 411 33.95 2.80 8.94
CA GLY A 411 33.96 4.22 9.29
C GLY A 411 32.64 4.94 9.01
N GLN A 412 31.52 4.20 8.98
CA GLN A 412 30.19 4.80 8.77
C GLN A 412 29.54 5.07 10.13
N GLU A 413 29.19 6.33 10.37
CA GLU A 413 28.28 6.72 11.46
C GLU A 413 26.86 6.23 11.13
N PHE A 414 26.12 5.83 12.16
CA PHE A 414 24.76 5.28 12.07
C PHE A 414 24.05 5.56 13.39
N ASP A 415 22.97 6.35 13.37
CA ASP A 415 22.18 6.64 14.56
C ASP A 415 20.99 5.67 14.62
N VAL A 416 21.04 4.73 15.55
CA VAL A 416 19.99 3.74 15.78
C VAL A 416 18.62 4.40 16.07
N ALA A 417 18.58 5.60 16.64
CA ALA A 417 17.33 6.31 16.91
C ALA A 417 16.68 6.92 15.67
N VAL A 418 17.41 7.05 14.55
CA VAL A 418 16.96 7.76 13.34
C VAL A 418 17.01 6.85 12.10
N ASP A 419 18.14 6.20 11.86
CA ASP A 419 18.40 5.41 10.65
C ASP A 419 17.64 4.06 10.65
N GLU A 420 17.41 3.46 11.82
CA GLU A 420 16.66 2.18 11.93
C GLU A 420 15.17 2.34 11.61
N TYR A 421 14.61 3.53 11.83
CA TYR A 421 13.19 3.84 11.59
C TYR A 421 12.92 4.48 10.21
N HIS A 422 13.98 4.77 9.44
CA HIS A 422 13.88 5.43 8.15
C HIS A 422 12.99 4.66 7.15
N PRO A 423 12.04 5.29 6.43
CA PRO A 423 11.08 4.59 5.57
C PRO A 423 11.68 3.69 4.48
N GLY A 424 12.89 4.01 4.02
CA GLY A 424 13.61 3.19 3.05
C GLY A 424 14.23 1.92 3.62
N GLU A 425 14.23 1.76 4.95
CA GLU A 425 14.44 0.49 5.65
C GLU A 425 13.07 -0.11 6.02
N THR A 426 12.24 0.62 6.78
CA THR A 426 11.06 0.08 7.48
C THR A 426 9.90 -0.43 6.60
N GLN A 427 9.79 -0.01 5.35
CA GLN A 427 8.64 -0.41 4.50
C GLN A 427 8.53 -1.91 4.18
N LEU A 428 9.58 -2.71 4.42
CA LEU A 428 9.66 -4.13 4.02
C LEU A 428 9.56 -5.12 5.18
N GLU A 429 9.11 -4.67 6.35
CA GLU A 429 8.96 -5.50 7.55
C GLU A 429 7.99 -6.67 7.29
N ASN A 430 6.77 -6.31 6.87
CA ASN A 430 5.57 -7.15 6.86
C ASN A 430 5.28 -7.82 5.50
N TYR A 431 6.23 -7.74 4.56
CA TYR A 431 6.11 -8.38 3.26
C TYR A 431 6.58 -9.85 3.33
N ALA A 432 6.02 -10.71 2.47
CA ALA A 432 6.38 -12.12 2.40
C ALA A 432 7.63 -12.34 1.53
N PHE A 433 8.53 -13.21 1.97
CA PHE A 433 9.75 -13.54 1.24
C PHE A 433 9.84 -15.05 1.03
N ASP A 434 10.22 -15.45 -0.18
CA ASP A 434 10.22 -16.85 -0.61
C ASP A 434 11.37 -17.63 0.07
N ALA A 435 12.42 -16.93 0.52
CA ALA A 435 13.38 -17.43 1.52
C ALA A 435 13.84 -16.32 2.49
N VAL A 436 14.35 -16.73 3.66
CA VAL A 436 14.99 -15.85 4.66
C VAL A 436 16.41 -16.38 4.91
N ILE A 437 17.42 -15.54 4.67
CA ILE A 437 18.84 -15.92 4.77
C ILE A 437 19.45 -15.24 6.00
N GLU A 438 19.84 -16.01 6.99
CA GLU A 438 20.51 -15.48 8.17
C GLU A 438 22.00 -15.19 7.92
N ASN A 439 22.43 -14.02 8.35
CA ASN A 439 23.78 -13.47 8.12
C ASN A 439 24.42 -13.01 9.44
N GLY A 440 24.40 -13.89 10.45
CA GLY A 440 24.88 -13.63 11.81
C GLY A 440 26.40 -13.66 12.03
N GLY A 441 27.18 -14.08 11.03
CA GLY A 441 28.65 -14.13 11.13
C GLY A 441 29.34 -12.86 10.62
N LEU A 442 30.50 -12.49 11.17
CA LEU A 442 31.36 -11.46 10.57
C LEU A 442 32.10 -11.94 9.30
N GLN A 443 32.12 -13.26 9.06
CA GLN A 443 32.77 -13.90 7.92
C GLN A 443 31.78 -14.30 6.83
N LEU A 444 32.24 -14.37 5.58
CA LEU A 444 31.43 -14.68 4.39
C LEU A 444 31.07 -16.18 4.18
N PRO A 445 31.93 -17.18 4.47
CA PRO A 445 31.62 -18.57 4.13
C PRO A 445 30.30 -19.15 4.70
N PRO A 446 29.86 -18.80 5.93
CA PRO A 446 28.54 -19.22 6.42
C PRO A 446 27.37 -18.62 5.61
N LEU A 447 27.49 -17.35 5.21
CA LEU A 447 26.50 -16.68 4.35
C LEU A 447 26.46 -17.32 2.96
N HIS A 448 27.63 -17.66 2.40
CA HIS A 448 27.74 -18.32 1.11
C HIS A 448 27.07 -19.70 1.16
N LYS A 449 27.32 -20.50 2.21
CA LYS A 449 26.64 -21.80 2.39
C LYS A 449 25.12 -21.67 2.50
N SER A 450 24.61 -20.62 3.15
CA SER A 450 23.16 -20.35 3.16
C SER A 450 22.63 -19.98 1.76
N VAL A 451 23.40 -19.25 0.94
CA VAL A 451 23.06 -18.99 -0.46
C VAL A 451 23.03 -20.27 -1.29
N GLU A 452 24.03 -21.16 -1.16
CA GLU A 452 24.03 -22.47 -1.83
C GLU A 452 22.79 -23.30 -1.48
N ASN A 453 22.39 -23.32 -0.21
CA ASN A 453 21.20 -24.04 0.23
C ASN A 453 19.90 -23.51 -0.41
N GLU A 454 19.78 -22.18 -0.62
CA GLU A 454 18.62 -21.59 -1.29
C GLU A 454 18.71 -21.70 -2.82
N LEU A 455 19.91 -21.67 -3.42
CA LEU A 455 20.10 -21.97 -4.84
C LEU A 455 19.70 -23.41 -5.18
N ALA A 456 20.07 -24.37 -4.33
CA ALA A 456 19.71 -25.78 -4.47
C ALA A 456 18.21 -26.07 -4.24
N ARG A 457 17.42 -25.09 -3.77
CA ARG A 457 15.94 -25.14 -3.72
C ARG A 457 15.27 -24.48 -4.94
N LEU A 458 16.05 -23.89 -5.84
CA LEU A 458 15.59 -23.27 -7.09
C LEU A 458 16.00 -24.07 -8.34
N GLN A 459 16.48 -25.30 -8.13
CA GLN A 459 16.78 -26.33 -9.12
C GLN A 459 15.78 -27.48 -8.96
#